data_AF-A0A6A4JM63-F1
#
_entry.id   AF-A0A6A4JM63-F1
#
_cell.length_a   1.000
_cell.length_b   1.000
_cell.length_c   1.000
_cell.angle_alpha   90.00
_cell.angle_beta   90.00
_cell.angle_gamma   90.00
#
_symmetry.space_group_name_H-M   'P 1'
#
loop_
_entity.id
_entity.type
_entity.pdbx_description
1 polymer ?
#
loop_
_entity_poly.entity_id
_entity_poly.type
_entity_poly.pdbx_seq_one_letter_code
_entity_poly.pdbx_strand_id
1 'polypeptide(L)'
;MGSPIGGKSRKKTITRFNWLRHTSLPCPKGIEEFFRRNSSLTHEMTCHNKDGFSDLNILSPEKTTDFWDVFDKFHIRNVAFNQVVDFSDLDDKKKKKGEKSEDLLPEPIRVTVPKKYEGRVTILHRLTLKFSDVSQWYRIMKSPNFKKYHIIAASPQTQQALQHMCTSNEIDVITFEPENKVPWKISRKLYKQAVERMIFFELPYVPAIMDSSCRKNTIFLSHAYFTTGKSMNLVVTSGTSKAFYLRSPYDVACLCAVFGLSEKLALKTLWQNPLLLISRAENRRQGKSVVSIIRKLADSSDSVTSDDQGDEALKVISV
;
A
#
# COMPACT_ATOMS: atom_id res chain seq x y z
N MET A 1 31.83 53.96 -43.95
CA MET A 1 32.37 53.38 -42.71
C MET A 1 31.31 53.48 -41.62
N GLY A 2 31.02 52.37 -40.93
CA GLY A 2 30.37 52.38 -39.61
C GLY A 2 28.84 52.33 -39.56
N SER A 3 28.26 51.14 -39.57
CA SER A 3 26.96 50.91 -38.91
C SER A 3 27.14 50.91 -37.39
N PRO A 4 26.16 51.39 -36.60
CA PRO A 4 25.97 50.93 -35.24
C PRO A 4 24.63 50.22 -35.04
N ILE A 5 24.73 49.06 -34.40
CA ILE A 5 23.68 48.21 -33.88
C ILE A 5 23.20 48.81 -32.54
N GLY A 6 21.89 49.00 -32.36
CA GLY A 6 21.30 49.44 -31.10
C GLY A 6 19.97 48.72 -30.84
N GLY A 7 19.99 47.74 -29.94
CA GLY A 7 18.89 46.81 -29.69
C GLY A 7 17.65 47.46 -29.05
N LYS A 8 16.47 47.13 -29.59
CA LYS A 8 15.16 47.48 -29.02
C LYS A 8 14.82 46.54 -27.86
N SER A 9 14.83 47.07 -26.65
CA SER A 9 14.27 46.42 -25.46
C SER A 9 12.74 46.32 -25.57
N ARG A 10 12.22 45.11 -25.78
CA ARG A 10 10.78 44.81 -25.70
C ARG A 10 10.44 44.35 -24.29
N LYS A 11 9.84 45.25 -23.50
CA LYS A 11 9.13 44.92 -22.26
C LYS A 11 8.04 43.89 -22.57
N LYS A 12 8.17 42.66 -22.06
CA LYS A 12 7.09 41.67 -22.08
C LYS A 12 6.23 41.85 -20.83
N THR A 13 5.01 42.31 -21.06
CA THR A 13 3.91 42.41 -20.10
C THR A 13 3.62 41.04 -19.48
N ILE A 14 3.79 40.92 -18.17
CA ILE A 14 3.38 39.75 -17.39
C ILE A 14 1.87 39.85 -17.17
N THR A 15 1.11 39.05 -17.89
CA THR A 15 -0.33 38.87 -17.65
C THR A 15 -0.51 38.09 -16.36
N ARG A 16 -0.89 38.79 -15.28
CA ARG A 16 -1.41 38.20 -14.04
C ARG A 16 -2.72 37.48 -14.36
N PHE A 17 -2.70 36.15 -14.35
CA PHE A 17 -3.92 35.34 -14.36
C PHE A 17 -4.54 35.37 -12.96
N ASN A 18 -5.62 36.14 -12.83
CA ASN A 18 -6.44 36.29 -11.64
C ASN A 18 -7.28 35.02 -11.45
N TRP A 19 -6.95 34.19 -10.45
CA TRP A 19 -7.75 33.03 -10.05
C TRP A 19 -8.44 33.30 -8.71
N LEU A 20 -9.30 34.30 -8.67
CA LEU A 20 -10.14 34.62 -7.51
C LEU A 20 -11.46 35.23 -8.01
N ARG A 21 -12.47 34.39 -8.22
CA ARG A 21 -13.89 34.58 -7.83
C ARG A 21 -14.82 33.57 -8.52
N HIS A 22 -15.69 32.98 -7.68
CA HIS A 22 -16.90 32.22 -8.00
C HIS A 22 -16.76 30.85 -8.69
N THR A 23 -16.57 29.81 -7.87
CA THR A 23 -17.51 28.67 -7.87
C THR A 23 -17.72 28.22 -6.42
N SER A 24 -18.95 28.37 -5.94
CA SER A 24 -19.43 27.61 -4.80
C SER A 24 -19.27 26.13 -5.15
N LEU A 25 -18.39 25.42 -4.45
CA LEU A 25 -18.28 23.97 -4.54
C LEU A 25 -19.67 23.39 -4.27
N PRO A 26 -20.25 22.59 -5.20
CA PRO A 26 -21.52 21.94 -4.92
C PRO A 26 -21.31 20.98 -3.75
N CYS A 27 -22.06 21.22 -2.67
CA CYS A 27 -22.22 20.34 -1.52
C CYS A 27 -22.46 18.90 -2.01
N PRO A 28 -21.83 17.87 -1.41
CA PRO A 28 -21.80 16.50 -1.94
C PRO A 28 -23.13 15.75 -1.72
N LYS A 29 -24.23 16.27 -2.26
CA LYS A 29 -25.51 15.56 -2.35
C LYS A 29 -25.43 14.34 -3.28
N GLY A 30 -24.46 14.35 -4.21
CA GLY A 30 -24.24 13.24 -5.13
C GLY A 30 -23.70 11.97 -4.48
N ILE A 31 -23.01 12.05 -3.33
CA ILE A 31 -22.38 10.86 -2.71
C ILE A 31 -23.41 10.04 -1.93
N GLU A 32 -24.25 10.68 -1.11
CA GLU A 32 -25.36 9.97 -0.42
C GLU A 32 -26.39 9.42 -1.40
N GLU A 33 -26.72 10.18 -2.45
CA GLU A 33 -27.68 9.76 -3.47
C GLU A 33 -27.11 8.66 -4.38
N PHE A 34 -25.78 8.59 -4.55
CA PHE A 34 -25.06 7.51 -5.22
C PHE A 34 -25.00 6.23 -4.37
N PHE A 35 -24.71 6.32 -3.07
CA PHE A 35 -24.80 5.15 -2.18
C PHE A 35 -26.23 4.59 -2.10
N ARG A 36 -27.26 5.44 -2.22
CA ARG A 36 -28.66 4.98 -2.40
C ARG A 36 -28.93 4.35 -3.76
N ARG A 37 -28.44 4.94 -4.86
CA ARG A 37 -28.68 4.44 -6.24
C ARG A 37 -27.91 3.16 -6.55
N ASN A 38 -26.75 2.97 -5.93
CA ASN A 38 -25.89 1.81 -6.09
C ASN A 38 -26.00 0.85 -4.91
N SER A 39 -27.22 0.71 -4.38
CA SER A 39 -27.53 -0.30 -3.37
C SER A 39 -27.19 -1.71 -3.87
N SER A 40 -27.24 -1.95 -5.19
CA SER A 40 -26.79 -3.18 -5.85
C SER A 40 -25.27 -3.39 -5.81
N LEU A 41 -24.45 -2.34 -5.96
CA LEU A 41 -23.00 -2.44 -5.74
C LEU A 41 -22.71 -2.65 -4.26
N THR A 42 -23.44 -2.00 -3.34
CA THR A 42 -23.33 -2.34 -1.91
C THR A 42 -23.79 -3.76 -1.62
N HIS A 43 -24.78 -4.29 -2.36
CA HIS A 43 -25.31 -5.65 -2.22
C HIS A 43 -24.36 -6.70 -2.81
N GLU A 44 -23.73 -6.45 -3.96
CA GLU A 44 -22.61 -7.23 -4.53
C GLU A 44 -21.36 -7.15 -3.65
N MET A 45 -21.09 -5.99 -3.05
CA MET A 45 -20.00 -5.76 -2.08
C MET A 45 -20.25 -6.44 -0.73
N THR A 46 -21.51 -6.65 -0.32
CA THR A 46 -21.85 -7.36 0.93
C THR A 46 -22.02 -8.87 0.74
N CYS A 47 -22.46 -9.34 -0.44
CA CYS A 47 -22.76 -10.77 -0.65
C CYS A 47 -21.51 -11.62 -0.91
N HIS A 48 -20.40 -11.03 -1.37
CA HIS A 48 -19.13 -11.74 -1.58
C HIS A 48 -18.11 -11.58 -0.44
N ASN A 49 -18.34 -10.71 0.54
CA ASN A 49 -17.25 -10.27 1.42
C ASN A 49 -17.23 -11.00 2.78
N LYS A 50 -16.84 -12.28 2.74
CA LYS A 50 -16.51 -13.05 3.94
C LYS A 50 -15.16 -12.66 4.57
N ASP A 51 -14.40 -11.70 4.02
CA ASP A 51 -13.02 -11.43 4.48
C ASP A 51 -12.79 -10.01 5.05
N GLY A 52 -13.73 -9.08 4.88
CA GLY A 52 -13.69 -7.73 5.50
C GLY A 52 -12.55 -6.83 5.01
N PHE A 53 -12.39 -5.66 5.65
CA PHE A 53 -11.37 -4.69 5.24
C PHE A 53 -9.99 -5.07 5.78
N SER A 54 -8.94 -4.64 5.08
CA SER A 54 -7.55 -4.93 5.45
C SER A 54 -6.77 -3.65 5.65
N ASP A 55 -6.08 -3.51 6.79
CA ASP A 55 -5.09 -2.46 7.01
C ASP A 55 -3.71 -3.08 7.26
N LEU A 56 -2.78 -2.83 6.34
CA LEU A 56 -1.50 -3.52 6.29
C LEU A 56 -0.33 -2.68 6.82
N ASN A 57 -0.59 -1.56 7.51
CA ASN A 57 0.46 -0.71 8.06
C ASN A 57 0.09 -0.05 9.38
N ILE A 58 0.00 -0.82 10.46
CA ILE A 58 -0.09 -0.28 11.81
C ILE A 58 1.32 -0.26 12.41
N LEU A 59 1.89 0.93 12.62
CA LEU A 59 3.20 1.04 13.28
C LEU A 59 3.07 0.54 14.72
N SER A 60 4.12 -0.09 15.23
CA SER A 60 4.22 -0.61 16.60
C SER A 60 3.51 0.32 17.60
N PRO A 61 2.31 -0.05 18.09
CA PRO A 61 1.48 0.87 18.84
C PRO A 61 1.94 0.95 20.30
N GLU A 62 2.01 2.16 20.84
CA GLU A 62 2.31 2.39 22.27
C GLU A 62 1.22 1.83 23.19
N LYS A 63 -0.04 1.86 22.73
CA LYS A 63 -1.21 1.27 23.39
C LYS A 63 -2.03 0.47 22.38
N THR A 64 -1.95 -0.85 22.45
CA THR A 64 -2.68 -1.77 21.56
C THR A 64 -4.18 -1.79 21.82
N THR A 65 -4.63 -1.41 23.03
CA THR A 65 -6.03 -1.51 23.47
C THR A 65 -7.00 -0.72 22.60
N ASP A 66 -6.62 0.51 22.26
CA ASP A 66 -7.51 1.48 21.62
C ASP A 66 -7.78 1.14 20.16
N PHE A 67 -6.90 0.33 19.55
CA PHE A 67 -7.04 -0.10 18.17
C PHE A 67 -8.14 -1.14 17.99
N TRP A 68 -8.35 -2.03 18.96
CA TRP A 68 -9.30 -3.14 18.82
C TRP A 68 -10.75 -2.65 18.65
N ASP A 69 -11.15 -1.65 19.42
CA ASP A 69 -12.48 -1.05 19.33
C ASP A 69 -12.69 -0.39 17.97
N VAL A 70 -11.64 0.23 17.42
CA VAL A 70 -11.67 0.85 16.10
C VAL A 70 -11.73 -0.19 14.98
N PHE A 71 -11.00 -1.30 15.10
CA PHE A 71 -11.02 -2.38 14.12
C PHE A 71 -12.40 -3.04 14.03
N ASP A 72 -13.04 -3.31 15.17
CA ASP A 72 -14.40 -3.87 15.22
C ASP A 72 -15.41 -2.87 14.63
N LYS A 73 -15.30 -1.58 15.00
CA LYS A 73 -16.17 -0.51 14.48
C LYS A 73 -16.08 -0.33 12.96
N PHE A 74 -14.89 -0.46 12.38
CA PHE A 74 -14.66 -0.27 10.94
C PHE A 74 -14.66 -1.59 10.14
N HIS A 75 -14.96 -2.72 10.79
CA HIS A 75 -14.95 -4.06 10.18
C HIS A 75 -13.62 -4.40 9.48
N ILE A 76 -12.51 -4.00 10.11
CA ILE A 76 -11.16 -4.35 9.67
C ILE A 76 -10.83 -5.72 10.23
N ARG A 77 -10.56 -6.68 9.34
CA ARG A 77 -10.25 -8.06 9.72
C ARG A 77 -8.76 -8.37 9.60
N ASN A 78 -8.13 -8.04 8.48
CA ASN A 78 -6.71 -8.30 8.31
C ASN A 78 -5.91 -7.08 8.77
N VAL A 79 -5.10 -7.24 9.82
CA VAL A 79 -4.29 -6.15 10.39
C VAL A 79 -2.82 -6.56 10.39
N ALA A 80 -1.95 -5.76 9.77
CA ALA A 80 -0.52 -5.99 9.82
C ALA A 80 0.21 -4.99 10.74
N PHE A 81 0.87 -5.51 11.78
CA PHE A 81 1.76 -4.73 12.63
C PHE A 81 3.12 -4.58 11.96
N ASN A 82 3.52 -3.34 11.75
CA ASN A 82 4.73 -2.96 11.04
C ASN A 82 5.86 -2.68 12.03
N GLN A 83 7.00 -3.33 11.81
CA GLN A 83 8.27 -3.03 12.45
C GLN A 83 9.22 -2.41 11.43
N VAL A 84 9.70 -1.20 11.72
CA VAL A 84 10.61 -0.46 10.85
C VAL A 84 12.04 -0.68 11.32
N VAL A 85 12.92 -1.07 10.41
CA VAL A 85 14.35 -1.21 10.69
C VAL A 85 15.12 -0.38 9.67
N ASP A 86 15.98 0.50 10.17
CA ASP A 86 16.83 1.37 9.36
C ASP A 86 18.26 0.84 9.29
N PHE A 87 18.73 0.59 8.07
CA PHE A 87 20.08 0.11 7.76
C PHE A 87 20.98 1.19 7.19
N SER A 88 20.47 2.40 6.95
CA SER A 88 21.25 3.49 6.37
C SER A 88 22.39 3.96 7.29
N ASP A 89 22.26 3.78 8.60
CA ASP A 89 23.26 4.20 9.60
C ASP A 89 24.22 3.09 10.05
N LEU A 90 24.08 1.85 9.54
CA LEU A 90 24.81 0.69 10.06
C LEU A 90 26.21 0.49 9.49
N ASP A 91 26.62 1.28 8.50
CA ASP A 91 27.98 1.21 7.96
C ASP A 91 29.04 1.90 8.87
N ASP A 92 28.63 2.73 9.84
CA ASP A 92 29.54 3.45 10.74
C ASP A 92 29.86 2.73 12.06
N LYS A 93 29.11 1.69 12.44
CA LYS A 93 29.43 0.90 13.64
C LYS A 93 30.34 -0.27 13.28
N LYS A 94 31.65 0.00 13.20
CA LYS A 94 32.70 -1.02 13.38
C LYS A 94 32.34 -1.89 14.58
N LYS A 95 31.97 -3.16 14.34
CA LYS A 95 31.72 -4.14 15.40
C LYS A 95 32.93 -4.16 16.36
N LYS A 96 32.72 -3.76 17.61
CA LYS A 96 33.63 -4.15 18.70
C LYS A 96 33.59 -5.67 18.79
N LYS A 97 34.77 -6.26 18.67
CA LYS A 97 35.01 -7.71 18.68
C LYS A 97 34.63 -8.25 20.07
N GLY A 98 33.48 -8.91 20.22
CA GLY A 98 33.13 -9.58 21.49
C GLY A 98 31.67 -9.91 21.79
N GLU A 99 30.68 -9.24 21.19
CA GLU A 99 29.27 -9.55 21.50
C GLU A 99 28.70 -10.64 20.58
N LYS A 100 28.03 -11.62 21.19
CA LYS A 100 27.30 -12.70 20.50
C LYS A 100 26.47 -12.08 19.38
N SER A 101 26.57 -12.62 18.17
CA SER A 101 25.91 -12.06 16.99
C SER A 101 24.39 -12.11 17.14
N GLU A 102 23.80 -11.08 17.72
CA GLU A 102 22.37 -10.82 17.60
C GLU A 102 22.05 -10.67 16.10
N ASP A 103 20.97 -11.33 15.68
CA ASP A 103 20.53 -11.27 14.29
C ASP A 103 20.25 -9.82 13.87
N LEU A 104 20.53 -9.51 12.60
CA LEU A 104 20.35 -8.16 12.05
C LEU A 104 18.90 -7.66 12.09
N LEU A 105 17.93 -8.59 12.20
CA LEU A 105 16.53 -8.28 12.28
C LEU A 105 15.96 -8.69 13.64
N PRO A 106 15.14 -7.85 14.27
CA PRO A 106 14.41 -8.22 15.48
C PRO A 106 13.39 -9.33 15.20
N GLU A 107 12.99 -10.05 16.24
CA GLU A 107 11.86 -10.98 16.15
C GLU A 107 10.53 -10.23 15.99
N PRO A 108 9.55 -10.80 15.24
CA PRO A 108 8.24 -10.18 15.10
C PRO A 108 7.55 -9.93 16.44
N ILE A 109 6.94 -8.76 16.57
CA ILE A 109 6.18 -8.35 17.76
C ILE A 109 5.02 -9.31 17.98
N ARG A 110 5.02 -10.01 19.12
CA ARG A 110 3.89 -10.85 19.53
C ARG A 110 2.77 -9.97 20.06
N VAL A 111 1.65 -9.93 19.33
CA VAL A 111 0.45 -9.19 19.75
C VAL A 111 -0.63 -10.19 20.14
N THR A 112 -1.12 -10.10 21.37
CA THR A 112 -2.23 -10.94 21.86
C THR A 112 -3.56 -10.26 21.55
N VAL A 113 -4.44 -10.97 20.84
CA VAL A 113 -5.82 -10.50 20.60
C VAL A 113 -6.63 -10.70 21.88
N PRO A 114 -7.37 -9.67 22.36
CA PRO A 114 -8.33 -9.86 23.44
C PRO A 114 -9.42 -10.86 23.05
N LYS A 115 -9.86 -11.72 23.97
CA LYS A 115 -10.89 -12.76 23.73
C LYS A 115 -12.17 -12.23 23.04
N LYS A 116 -12.53 -10.98 23.30
CA LYS A 116 -13.67 -10.29 22.67
C LYS A 116 -13.60 -10.23 21.14
N TYR A 117 -12.39 -10.15 20.59
CA TYR A 117 -12.12 -9.95 19.16
C TYR A 117 -11.51 -11.19 18.49
N GLU A 118 -11.43 -12.30 19.23
CA GLU A 118 -10.87 -13.56 18.76
C GLU A 118 -11.68 -14.10 17.58
N GLY A 119 -11.00 -14.54 16.52
CA GLY A 119 -11.63 -15.02 15.27
C GLY A 119 -12.20 -13.92 14.36
N ARG A 120 -12.27 -12.66 14.81
CA ARG A 120 -12.73 -11.52 13.99
C ARG A 120 -11.60 -10.81 13.26
N VAL A 121 -10.44 -10.74 13.91
CA VAL A 121 -9.24 -10.05 13.41
C VAL A 121 -8.10 -11.04 13.25
N THR A 122 -7.49 -11.07 12.07
CA THR A 122 -6.29 -11.82 11.74
C THR A 122 -5.08 -10.88 11.86
N ILE A 123 -4.10 -11.28 12.67
CA ILE A 123 -2.87 -10.51 12.84
C ILE A 123 -1.83 -11.01 11.84
N LEU A 124 -1.28 -10.07 11.10
CA LEU A 124 -0.11 -10.24 10.25
C LEU A 124 1.07 -9.46 10.83
N HIS A 125 2.27 -9.93 10.52
CA HIS A 125 3.52 -9.27 10.93
C HIS A 125 4.20 -8.75 9.69
N ARG A 126 4.43 -7.44 9.67
CA ARG A 126 5.06 -6.75 8.57
C ARG A 126 6.42 -6.22 9.01
N LEU A 127 7.41 -6.36 8.14
CA LEU A 127 8.72 -5.74 8.27
C LEU A 127 8.86 -4.64 7.21
N THR A 128 9.27 -3.44 7.61
CA THR A 128 9.65 -2.37 6.67
C THR A 128 11.14 -2.10 6.78
N LEU A 129 11.84 -2.28 5.66
CA LEU A 129 13.29 -2.15 5.57
C LEU A 129 13.68 -0.84 4.90
N LYS A 130 14.37 0.04 5.63
CA LYS A 130 15.01 1.24 5.05
C LYS A 130 16.48 0.93 4.80
N PHE A 131 16.93 1.09 3.57
CA PHE A 131 18.33 0.86 3.22
C PHE A 131 18.73 1.69 2.00
N SER A 132 20.04 1.97 1.91
CA SER A 132 20.62 2.77 0.82
C SER A 132 21.33 1.91 -0.22
N ASP A 133 22.02 0.84 0.22
CA ASP A 133 22.83 -0.01 -0.64
C ASP A 133 22.26 -1.44 -0.79
N VAL A 134 22.43 -2.02 -1.97
CA VAL A 134 21.97 -3.37 -2.32
C VAL A 134 22.75 -4.44 -1.56
N SER A 135 24.00 -4.17 -1.15
CA SER A 135 24.78 -5.11 -0.34
C SER A 135 24.13 -5.38 1.02
N GLN A 136 23.48 -4.36 1.61
CA GLN A 136 22.74 -4.48 2.86
C GLN A 136 21.54 -5.41 2.69
N TRP A 137 20.82 -5.33 1.56
CA TRP A 137 19.71 -6.21 1.24
C TRP A 137 20.10 -7.69 1.28
N TYR A 138 21.21 -8.08 0.65
CA TYR A 138 21.68 -9.47 0.68
C TYR A 138 22.08 -9.96 2.08
N ARG A 139 22.53 -9.07 2.97
CA ARG A 139 22.80 -9.40 4.38
C ARG A 139 21.50 -9.62 5.15
N ILE A 140 20.49 -8.80 4.90
CA ILE A 140 19.17 -8.89 5.54
C ILE A 140 18.48 -10.20 5.15
N MET A 141 18.51 -10.58 3.86
CA MET A 141 17.92 -11.83 3.37
C MET A 141 18.48 -13.09 4.03
N LYS A 142 19.75 -13.06 4.47
CA LYS A 142 20.40 -14.19 5.14
C LYS A 142 19.94 -14.38 6.58
N SER A 143 19.34 -13.35 7.19
CA SER A 143 18.88 -13.46 8.57
C SER A 143 17.71 -14.44 8.69
N PRO A 144 17.67 -15.30 9.72
CA PRO A 144 16.60 -16.28 9.90
C PRO A 144 15.26 -15.60 10.21
N ASN A 145 15.29 -14.43 10.84
CA ASN A 145 14.10 -13.66 11.21
C ASN A 145 13.35 -13.11 9.99
N PHE A 146 14.00 -12.94 8.83
CA PHE A 146 13.37 -12.48 7.59
C PHE A 146 12.17 -13.36 7.18
N LYS A 147 12.28 -14.68 7.35
CA LYS A 147 11.22 -15.65 6.99
C LYS A 147 10.07 -15.69 8.00
N LYS A 148 10.26 -15.14 9.21
CA LYS A 148 9.23 -15.11 10.25
C LYS A 148 8.15 -14.06 9.97
N TYR A 149 8.47 -13.03 9.20
CA TYR A 149 7.50 -11.98 8.84
C TYR A 149 6.55 -12.45 7.74
N HIS A 150 5.29 -12.04 7.88
CA HIS A 150 4.23 -12.31 6.91
C HIS A 150 4.42 -11.47 5.66
N ILE A 151 4.56 -10.15 5.81
CA ILE A 151 4.68 -9.18 4.72
C ILE A 151 6.05 -8.48 4.79
N ILE A 152 6.71 -8.32 3.64
CA ILE A 152 7.99 -7.63 3.55
C ILE A 152 7.84 -6.37 2.69
N ALA A 153 8.06 -5.23 3.33
CA ALA A 153 8.05 -3.92 2.72
C ALA A 153 9.47 -3.33 2.66
N ALA A 154 9.78 -2.66 1.56
CA ALA A 154 11.06 -1.97 1.37
C ALA A 154 10.83 -0.48 1.14
N SER A 155 11.61 0.35 1.82
CA SER A 155 11.65 1.81 1.63
C SER A 155 13.03 2.19 1.06
N PRO A 156 13.17 2.23 -0.28
CA PRO A 156 14.45 2.52 -0.89
C PRO A 156 14.82 4.00 -0.70
N GLN A 157 16.07 4.28 -0.30
CA GLN A 157 16.59 5.65 -0.20
C GLN A 157 17.37 6.10 -1.44
N THR A 158 17.80 5.17 -2.30
CA THR A 158 18.55 5.47 -3.53
C THR A 158 17.80 4.96 -4.77
N GLN A 159 18.12 5.54 -5.93
CA GLN A 159 17.58 5.07 -7.22
C GLN A 159 18.00 3.62 -7.53
N GLN A 160 19.21 3.23 -7.12
CA GLN A 160 19.74 1.87 -7.34
C GLN A 160 19.01 0.84 -6.47
N ALA A 161 18.76 1.16 -5.20
CA ALA A 161 17.97 0.33 -4.31
C ALA A 161 16.57 0.09 -4.89
N LEU A 162 15.88 1.14 -5.36
CA LEU A 162 14.57 1.02 -5.99
C LEU A 162 14.58 0.05 -7.20
N GLN A 163 15.59 0.17 -8.08
CA GLN A 163 15.69 -0.69 -9.27
C GLN A 163 15.85 -2.17 -8.89
N HIS A 164 16.65 -2.45 -7.87
CA HIS A 164 16.82 -3.79 -7.33
C HIS A 164 15.51 -4.31 -6.73
N MET A 165 14.80 -3.50 -5.95
CA MET A 165 13.52 -3.89 -5.33
C MET A 165 12.45 -4.25 -6.36
N CYS A 166 12.32 -3.48 -7.44
CA CYS A 166 11.36 -3.80 -8.50
C CYS A 166 11.72 -5.07 -9.29
N THR A 167 12.93 -5.59 -9.14
CA THR A 167 13.41 -6.80 -9.83
C THR A 167 13.43 -8.03 -8.92
N SER A 168 13.58 -7.84 -7.61
CA SER A 168 13.60 -8.89 -6.60
C SER A 168 12.20 -9.47 -6.37
N ASN A 169 12.14 -10.78 -6.11
CA ASN A 169 10.89 -11.50 -5.86
C ASN A 169 10.59 -11.66 -4.37
N GLU A 170 11.51 -11.23 -3.51
CA GLU A 170 11.45 -11.41 -2.07
C GLU A 170 10.76 -10.24 -1.35
N ILE A 171 10.33 -9.23 -2.11
CA ILE A 171 9.58 -8.07 -1.63
C ILE A 171 8.13 -8.16 -2.08
N ASP A 172 7.25 -7.76 -1.17
CA ASP A 172 5.81 -7.69 -1.41
C ASP A 172 5.39 -6.25 -1.67
N VAL A 173 5.96 -5.30 -0.93
CA VAL A 173 5.52 -3.89 -0.92
C VAL A 173 6.70 -2.93 -1.05
N ILE A 174 6.56 -1.94 -1.92
CA ILE A 174 7.45 -0.77 -1.96
C ILE A 174 6.73 0.38 -1.27
N THR A 175 7.34 0.87 -0.19
CA THR A 175 6.82 1.97 0.62
C THR A 175 7.71 3.19 0.50
N PHE A 176 7.19 4.34 0.90
CA PHE A 176 7.93 5.60 0.94
C PHE A 176 7.71 6.29 2.27
N GLU A 177 8.70 7.08 2.67
CA GLU A 177 8.59 7.95 3.82
C GLU A 177 8.02 9.31 3.38
N PRO A 178 6.85 9.73 3.87
CA PRO A 178 6.22 10.99 3.46
C PRO A 178 6.91 12.24 4.03
N GLU A 179 7.72 12.09 5.08
CA GLU A 179 8.46 13.19 5.71
C GLU A 179 9.47 13.81 4.74
N ASN A 180 10.15 12.96 3.97
CA ASN A 180 11.17 13.35 3.02
C ASN A 180 10.62 13.34 1.60
N LYS A 181 11.13 14.26 0.77
CA LYS A 181 10.86 14.19 -0.66
C LYS A 181 11.52 12.93 -1.22
N VAL A 182 10.76 12.15 -1.97
CA VAL A 182 11.24 10.91 -2.58
C VAL A 182 12.51 11.18 -3.41
N PRO A 183 13.63 10.52 -3.10
CA PRO A 183 14.93 10.79 -3.74
C PRO A 183 15.08 10.11 -5.11
N TRP A 184 14.14 9.23 -5.47
CA TRP A 184 14.16 8.45 -6.70
C TRP A 184 12.97 8.77 -7.60
N LYS A 185 13.09 8.40 -8.88
CA LYS A 185 12.03 8.50 -9.88
C LYS A 185 11.80 7.14 -10.50
N ILE A 186 10.55 6.68 -10.49
CA ILE A 186 10.18 5.42 -11.14
C ILE A 186 10.02 5.66 -12.64
N SER A 187 10.77 4.91 -13.45
CA SER A 187 10.54 4.82 -14.89
C SER A 187 9.35 3.92 -15.19
N ARG A 188 8.60 4.21 -16.27
CA ARG A 188 7.44 3.39 -16.68
C ARG A 188 7.80 1.92 -16.89
N LYS A 189 9.00 1.63 -17.42
CA LYS A 189 9.50 0.26 -17.62
C LYS A 189 9.65 -0.47 -16.28
N LEU A 190 10.27 0.20 -15.31
CA LEU A 190 10.50 -0.35 -13.98
C LEU A 190 9.18 -0.58 -13.23
N TYR A 191 8.24 0.35 -13.35
CA TYR A 191 6.91 0.21 -12.76
C TYR A 191 6.17 -1.01 -13.32
N LYS A 192 6.15 -1.19 -14.65
CA LYS A 192 5.52 -2.35 -15.30
C LYS A 192 6.14 -3.66 -14.84
N GLN A 193 7.47 -3.72 -14.76
CA GLN A 193 8.18 -4.89 -14.28
C GLN A 193 7.80 -5.24 -12.83
N ALA A 194 7.65 -4.23 -11.95
CA ALA A 194 7.17 -4.45 -10.59
C ALA A 194 5.73 -4.98 -10.56
N VAL A 195 4.86 -4.43 -11.40
CA VAL A 195 3.45 -4.86 -11.52
C VAL A 195 3.34 -6.29 -12.05
N GLU A 196 4.11 -6.66 -13.07
CA GLU A 196 4.18 -8.02 -13.62
C GLU A 196 4.65 -9.04 -12.56
N ARG A 197 5.55 -8.61 -11.68
CA ARG A 197 6.01 -9.41 -10.54
C ARG A 197 5.08 -9.34 -9.34
N MET A 198 3.88 -8.76 -9.45
CA MET A 198 2.92 -8.61 -8.35
C MET A 198 3.46 -7.85 -7.13
N ILE A 199 4.44 -6.96 -7.32
CA ILE A 199 4.92 -6.07 -6.26
C ILE A 199 3.91 -4.92 -6.13
N PHE A 200 3.54 -4.59 -4.91
CA PHE A 200 2.59 -3.53 -4.61
C PHE A 200 3.30 -2.23 -4.22
N PHE A 201 2.73 -1.10 -4.61
CA PHE A 201 3.16 0.22 -4.15
C PHE A 201 2.24 0.68 -3.03
N GLU A 202 2.80 1.23 -1.97
CA GLU A 202 2.02 1.70 -0.82
C GLU A 202 1.81 3.21 -0.83
N LEU A 203 0.62 3.65 -0.39
CA LEU A 203 0.28 5.04 -0.12
C LEU A 203 -0.27 5.19 1.32
N PRO A 204 0.57 5.56 2.31
CA PRO A 204 0.12 5.83 3.66
C PRO A 204 -0.66 7.15 3.70
N TYR A 205 -1.92 7.11 4.16
CA TYR A 205 -2.79 8.29 4.14
C TYR A 205 -2.71 9.15 5.41
N VAL A 206 -2.38 8.57 6.57
CA VAL A 206 -2.37 9.32 7.84
C VAL A 206 -1.36 10.47 7.83
N PRO A 207 -0.14 10.32 7.29
CA PRO A 207 0.80 11.44 7.18
C PRO A 207 0.25 12.63 6.39
N ALA A 208 -0.63 12.39 5.41
CA ALA A 208 -1.30 13.46 4.66
C ALA A 208 -2.39 14.19 5.47
N ILE A 209 -2.93 13.56 6.52
CA ILE A 209 -3.87 14.18 7.45
C ILE A 209 -3.12 14.98 8.52
N MET A 210 -2.00 14.46 9.02
CA MET A 210 -1.26 15.04 10.14
C MET A 210 -0.53 16.34 9.79
N ASP A 211 0.20 16.36 8.67
CA ASP A 211 1.02 17.51 8.29
C ASP A 211 0.79 17.95 6.85
N SER A 212 0.84 19.26 6.64
CA SER A 212 0.65 19.90 5.34
C SER A 212 1.81 19.65 4.37
N SER A 213 3.04 19.47 4.86
CA SER A 213 4.20 19.18 4.00
C SER A 213 4.16 17.72 3.55
N CYS A 214 3.91 16.80 4.48
CA CYS A 214 3.68 15.38 4.19
C CYS A 214 2.51 15.18 3.21
N ARG A 215 1.43 15.98 3.34
CA ARG A 215 0.31 15.98 2.40
C ARG A 215 0.73 16.29 0.97
N LYS A 216 1.54 17.34 0.76
CA LYS A 216 2.04 17.71 -0.56
C LYS A 216 2.88 16.58 -1.17
N ASN A 217 3.75 15.97 -0.37
CA ASN A 217 4.60 14.86 -0.82
C ASN A 217 3.77 13.63 -1.21
N THR A 218 2.77 13.27 -0.40
CA THR A 218 1.88 12.13 -0.64
C THR A 218 1.04 12.32 -1.90
N ILE A 219 0.44 13.50 -2.08
CA ILE A 219 -0.33 13.84 -3.30
C ILE A 219 0.59 13.86 -4.53
N PHE A 220 1.78 14.45 -4.42
CA PHE A 220 2.73 14.46 -5.52
C PHE A 220 3.08 13.04 -5.98
N LEU A 221 3.32 12.14 -5.02
CA LEU A 221 3.67 10.76 -5.33
C LEU A 221 2.49 9.96 -5.90
N SER A 222 1.27 10.16 -5.41
CA SER A 222 0.09 9.48 -5.95
C SER A 222 -0.12 9.83 -7.44
N HIS A 223 0.04 11.10 -7.80
CA HIS A 223 0.01 11.54 -9.19
C HIS A 223 1.20 11.02 -10.01
N ALA A 224 2.37 10.86 -9.40
CA ALA A 224 3.53 10.24 -10.05
C ALA A 224 3.26 8.76 -10.37
N TYR A 225 2.65 7.99 -9.47
CA TYR A 225 2.24 6.60 -9.74
C TYR A 225 1.19 6.52 -10.86
N PHE A 226 0.23 7.43 -10.87
CA PHE A 226 -0.78 7.47 -11.93
C PHE A 226 -0.15 7.79 -13.30
N THR A 227 0.80 8.74 -13.33
CA THR A 227 1.47 9.17 -14.57
C THR A 227 2.41 8.10 -15.12
N THR A 228 3.09 7.35 -14.24
CA THR A 228 4.08 6.35 -14.63
C THR A 228 3.45 5.01 -14.99
N GLY A 229 2.44 4.57 -14.25
CA GLY A 229 1.90 3.21 -14.36
C GLY A 229 0.42 3.09 -14.06
N LYS A 230 -0.35 4.18 -14.16
CA LYS A 230 -1.81 4.21 -13.96
C LYS A 230 -2.25 3.69 -12.59
N SER A 231 -1.36 3.80 -11.59
CA SER A 231 -1.62 3.38 -10.20
C SER A 231 -2.06 1.91 -10.07
N MET A 232 -1.50 1.03 -10.92
CA MET A 232 -1.69 -0.42 -10.82
C MET A 232 -0.96 -0.98 -9.59
N ASN A 233 -1.54 -1.99 -8.94
CA ASN A 233 -1.00 -2.59 -7.71
C ASN A 233 -0.71 -1.57 -6.60
N LEU A 234 -1.52 -0.51 -6.50
CA LEU A 234 -1.46 0.44 -5.41
C LEU A 234 -2.22 -0.09 -4.20
N VAL A 235 -1.72 0.11 -3.00
CA VAL A 235 -2.39 -0.21 -1.73
C VAL A 235 -2.36 1.04 -0.85
N VAL A 236 -3.52 1.44 -0.33
CA VAL A 236 -3.63 2.55 0.62
C VAL A 236 -3.68 1.96 2.03
N THR A 237 -2.83 2.48 2.90
CA THR A 237 -2.69 2.02 4.29
C THR A 237 -2.71 3.19 5.26
N SER A 238 -2.94 2.94 6.54
CA SER A 238 -2.93 4.02 7.52
C SER A 238 -1.53 4.55 7.80
N GLY A 239 -0.57 3.67 8.12
CA GLY A 239 0.79 4.08 8.47
C GLY A 239 0.81 4.89 9.77
N THR A 240 0.05 4.46 10.79
CA THR A 240 -0.10 5.20 12.05
C THR A 240 0.26 4.36 13.27
N SER A 241 0.73 5.05 14.32
CA SER A 241 0.93 4.49 15.66
C SER A 241 -0.23 4.80 16.62
N LYS A 242 -1.18 5.69 16.23
CA LYS A 242 -2.30 6.12 17.08
C LYS A 242 -3.64 5.77 16.45
N ALA A 243 -4.52 5.12 17.21
CA ALA A 243 -5.84 4.70 16.75
C ALA A 243 -6.74 5.87 16.30
N PHE A 244 -6.55 7.07 16.87
CA PHE A 244 -7.32 8.27 16.55
C PHE A 244 -7.28 8.68 15.07
N TYR A 245 -6.17 8.40 14.38
CA TYR A 245 -6.00 8.78 12.97
C TYR A 245 -6.59 7.76 11.99
N LEU A 246 -7.00 6.58 12.46
CA LEU A 246 -7.69 5.63 11.63
C LEU A 246 -9.03 6.21 11.17
N ARG A 247 -9.36 5.94 9.91
CA ARG A 247 -10.59 6.39 9.26
C ARG A 247 -11.36 5.18 8.77
N SER A 248 -12.68 5.36 8.60
CA SER A 248 -13.48 4.30 8.02
C SER A 248 -13.00 4.05 6.58
N PRO A 249 -13.03 2.80 6.09
CA PRO A 249 -12.59 2.51 4.74
C PRO A 249 -13.34 3.29 3.66
N TYR A 250 -14.61 3.64 3.91
CA TYR A 250 -15.41 4.49 3.03
C TYR A 250 -14.87 5.92 2.99
N ASP A 251 -14.46 6.49 4.14
CA ASP A 251 -13.81 7.80 4.18
C ASP A 251 -12.46 7.77 3.44
N VAL A 252 -11.71 6.68 3.58
CA VAL A 252 -10.45 6.48 2.85
C VAL A 252 -10.71 6.40 1.34
N ALA A 253 -11.81 5.76 0.91
CA ALA A 253 -12.22 5.73 -0.50
C ALA A 253 -12.51 7.14 -1.03
N CYS A 254 -13.13 8.02 -0.23
CA CYS A 254 -13.29 9.43 -0.58
C CYS A 254 -11.94 10.16 -0.65
N LEU A 255 -11.00 9.87 0.25
CA LEU A 255 -9.67 10.46 0.23
C LEU A 255 -8.86 10.03 -1.01
N CYS A 256 -9.07 8.82 -1.52
CA CYS A 256 -8.48 8.36 -2.79
C CYS A 256 -8.80 9.28 -3.98
N ALA A 257 -9.95 9.96 -3.97
CA ALA A 257 -10.28 10.95 -5.00
C ALA A 257 -9.32 12.15 -4.96
N VAL A 258 -8.88 12.58 -3.77
CA VAL A 258 -7.87 13.64 -3.59
C VAL A 258 -6.51 13.21 -4.12
N PHE A 259 -6.20 11.90 -4.05
CA PHE A 259 -4.99 11.33 -4.62
C PHE A 259 -5.03 11.16 -6.15
N GLY A 260 -6.14 11.54 -6.80
CA GLY A 260 -6.32 11.46 -8.24
C GLY A 260 -6.67 10.05 -8.74
N LEU A 261 -7.13 9.17 -7.85
CA LEU A 261 -7.60 7.83 -8.22
C LEU A 261 -9.06 7.89 -8.68
N SER A 262 -9.38 7.13 -9.73
CA SER A 262 -10.78 6.90 -10.09
C SER A 262 -11.46 6.03 -9.03
N GLU A 263 -12.77 6.11 -8.93
CA GLU A 263 -13.54 5.35 -7.94
C GLU A 263 -13.28 3.83 -8.03
N LYS A 264 -13.36 3.26 -9.24
CA LYS A 264 -13.06 1.83 -9.47
C LYS A 264 -11.66 1.46 -8.97
N LEU A 265 -10.68 2.35 -9.17
CA LEU A 265 -9.31 2.12 -8.73
C LEU A 265 -9.14 2.29 -7.23
N ALA A 266 -9.84 3.23 -6.61
CA ALA A 266 -9.88 3.41 -5.17
C ALA A 266 -10.43 2.16 -4.48
N LEU A 267 -11.54 1.62 -4.98
CA LEU A 267 -12.14 0.39 -4.46
C LEU A 267 -11.21 -0.82 -4.62
N LYS A 268 -10.58 -0.96 -5.80
CA LYS A 268 -9.57 -2.00 -6.03
C LYS A 268 -8.37 -1.89 -5.07
N THR A 269 -7.92 -0.66 -4.81
CA THR A 269 -6.79 -0.34 -3.92
C THR A 269 -7.07 -0.67 -2.46
N LEU A 270 -8.33 -0.56 -2.03
CA LEU A 270 -8.75 -0.81 -0.64
C LEU A 270 -9.21 -2.25 -0.40
N TRP A 271 -9.70 -2.95 -1.42
CA TRP A 271 -10.27 -4.29 -1.26
C TRP A 271 -9.42 -5.38 -1.90
N GLN A 272 -9.29 -5.36 -3.22
CA GLN A 272 -8.69 -6.47 -3.96
C GLN A 272 -7.16 -6.51 -3.77
N ASN A 273 -6.49 -5.37 -3.87
CA ASN A 273 -5.03 -5.31 -3.83
C ASN A 273 -4.45 -5.77 -2.48
N PRO A 274 -5.00 -5.40 -1.31
CA PRO A 274 -4.57 -5.95 -0.03
C PRO A 274 -4.68 -7.46 0.07
N LEU A 275 -5.76 -8.07 -0.44
CA LEU A 275 -5.95 -9.52 -0.42
C LEU A 275 -4.94 -10.23 -1.34
N LEU A 276 -4.71 -9.67 -2.54
CA LEU A 276 -3.69 -10.18 -3.47
C LEU A 276 -2.28 -10.06 -2.88
N LEU A 277 -2.01 -8.99 -2.14
CA LEU A 277 -0.75 -8.79 -1.43
C LEU A 277 -0.56 -9.84 -0.33
N ILE A 278 -1.59 -10.13 0.48
CA ILE A 278 -1.54 -11.19 1.49
C ILE A 278 -1.27 -12.55 0.83
N SER A 279 -2.03 -12.90 -0.20
CA SER A 279 -1.86 -14.15 -0.95
C SER A 279 -0.47 -14.28 -1.56
N ARG A 280 0.08 -13.21 -2.16
CA ARG A 280 1.47 -13.17 -2.61
C ARG A 280 2.46 -13.43 -1.48
N ALA A 281 2.26 -12.78 -0.35
CA ALA A 281 3.17 -12.88 0.79
C ALA A 281 3.17 -14.30 1.38
N GLU A 282 2.02 -14.98 1.36
CA GLU A 282 1.91 -16.40 1.67
C GLU A 282 2.66 -17.27 0.66
N ASN A 283 2.48 -17.03 -0.64
CA ASN A 283 3.21 -17.74 -1.71
C ASN A 283 4.73 -17.58 -1.59
N ARG A 284 5.21 -16.39 -1.20
CA ARG A 284 6.64 -16.15 -0.91
C ARG A 284 7.14 -17.01 0.25
N ARG A 285 6.33 -17.22 1.29
CA ARG A 285 6.68 -18.02 2.47
C ARG A 285 6.62 -19.53 2.22
N GLN A 286 5.61 -19.98 1.49
CA GLN A 286 5.37 -21.40 1.20
C GLN A 286 6.23 -21.92 0.03
N GLY A 287 6.74 -21.01 -0.82
CA GLY A 287 7.54 -21.35 -1.99
C GLY A 287 6.68 -21.75 -3.20
N LYS A 288 7.31 -21.81 -4.39
CA LYS A 288 6.65 -21.98 -5.70
C LYS A 288 5.90 -23.32 -5.90
N SER A 289 5.95 -24.23 -4.94
CA SER A 289 5.52 -25.63 -5.11
C SER A 289 4.29 -26.02 -4.28
N VAL A 290 3.70 -25.09 -3.53
CA VAL A 290 2.54 -25.38 -2.67
C VAL A 290 1.28 -24.80 -3.32
N VAL A 291 0.43 -25.68 -3.85
CA VAL A 291 -0.93 -25.34 -4.28
C VAL A 291 -1.81 -25.40 -3.04
N SER A 292 -2.29 -24.25 -2.57
CA SER A 292 -3.29 -24.21 -1.50
C SER A 292 -4.63 -24.70 -2.07
N ILE A 293 -5.02 -25.93 -1.74
CA ILE A 293 -6.34 -26.48 -2.09
C ILE A 293 -7.37 -25.79 -1.19
N ILE A 294 -8.06 -24.77 -1.72
CA ILE A 294 -9.25 -24.23 -1.07
C ILE A 294 -10.36 -25.26 -1.27
N ARG A 295 -10.62 -26.11 -0.26
CA ARG A 295 -11.80 -26.96 -0.23
C ARG A 295 -13.02 -26.05 -0.03
N LYS A 296 -13.80 -25.81 -1.08
CA LYS A 296 -15.17 -25.31 -0.92
C LYS A 296 -15.94 -26.38 -0.13
N LEU A 297 -16.39 -26.03 1.08
CA LEU A 297 -17.49 -26.75 1.71
C LEU A 297 -18.71 -26.54 0.82
N ALA A 298 -19.19 -27.63 0.23
CA ALA A 298 -20.39 -27.65 -0.57
C ALA A 298 -21.59 -27.54 0.38
N ASP A 299 -22.35 -26.44 0.28
CA ASP A 299 -23.70 -26.41 0.81
C ASP A 299 -24.62 -27.03 -0.25
N SER A 300 -25.19 -28.16 0.13
CA SER A 300 -26.27 -28.88 -0.55
C SER A 300 -27.57 -28.08 -0.47
N SER A 301 -28.11 -27.67 -1.61
CA SER A 301 -29.56 -27.61 -1.83
C SER A 301 -29.83 -27.68 -3.33
N ASP A 302 -30.43 -28.79 -3.74
CA ASP A 302 -30.86 -29.10 -5.09
C ASP A 302 -31.84 -28.06 -5.66
N SER A 303 -31.60 -27.65 -6.90
CA SER A 303 -32.69 -27.45 -7.87
C SER A 303 -32.15 -27.75 -9.26
N VAL A 304 -32.57 -28.91 -9.75
CA VAL A 304 -32.37 -29.43 -11.10
C VAL A 304 -33.01 -28.52 -12.13
N THR A 305 -32.23 -28.00 -13.08
CA THR A 305 -32.63 -27.91 -14.49
C THR A 305 -31.37 -28.10 -15.33
N SER A 306 -31.28 -29.26 -15.96
CA SER A 306 -30.39 -29.58 -17.07
C SER A 306 -30.71 -28.72 -18.28
N ASP A 307 -29.69 -28.16 -18.92
CA ASP A 307 -29.46 -28.29 -20.37
C ASP A 307 -28.01 -27.87 -20.72
N ASP A 308 -27.36 -28.77 -21.48
CA ASP A 308 -26.06 -28.74 -22.18
C ASP A 308 -25.78 -27.43 -22.96
N GLN A 309 -24.58 -26.96 -23.32
CA GLN A 309 -23.21 -27.49 -23.48
C GLN A 309 -22.28 -26.26 -23.70
N GLY A 310 -21.00 -26.33 -23.33
CA GLY A 310 -19.97 -25.41 -23.84
C GLY A 310 -18.87 -25.03 -22.85
N ASP A 311 -17.83 -25.85 -22.79
CA ASP A 311 -16.56 -25.58 -22.10
C ASP A 311 -15.89 -24.27 -22.55
N GLU A 312 -15.52 -23.40 -21.60
CA GLU A 312 -14.29 -22.62 -21.74
C GLU A 312 -13.64 -22.31 -20.37
N ALA A 313 -12.65 -23.16 -20.07
CA ALA A 313 -11.45 -22.96 -19.25
C ALA A 313 -11.44 -21.92 -18.11
N LEU A 314 -11.39 -22.47 -16.89
CA LEU A 314 -10.78 -21.90 -15.69
C LEU A 314 -9.39 -21.30 -15.98
N LYS A 315 -9.26 -19.97 -15.95
CA LYS A 315 -7.95 -19.32 -15.89
C LYS A 315 -7.48 -19.27 -14.44
N VAL A 316 -6.79 -20.34 -14.04
CA VAL A 316 -5.90 -20.34 -12.87
C VAL A 316 -4.85 -19.27 -13.13
N ILE A 317 -4.87 -18.17 -12.39
CA ILE A 317 -3.78 -17.19 -12.44
C ILE A 317 -2.67 -17.72 -11.53
N SER A 318 -1.83 -18.55 -12.14
CA SER A 318 -0.49 -18.91 -11.67
C SER A 318 0.52 -18.25 -12.58
N VAL A 319 1.10 -17.11 -12.18
CA VAL A 319 2.46 -16.66 -12.59
C VAL A 319 3.05 -15.85 -11.45
#